data_AF-A0AAV1UC21-F1
#
_entry.id   AF-A0AAV1UC21-F1
#
_cell.length_a   1.000
_cell.length_b   1.000
_cell.length_c   1.000
_cell.angle_alpha   90.00
_cell.angle_beta   90.00
_cell.angle_gamma   90.00
#
_symmetry.space_group_name_H-M   'P 1'
#
loop_
_entity.id
_entity.type
_entity.pdbx_description
1 polymer ?
#
loop_
_entity_poly.entity_id
_entity_poly.type
_entity_poly.pdbx_seq_one_letter_code
_entity_poly.pdbx_strand_id
1 'polypeptide(L)'
;MSVMEGIAELVDEIDSLHVNIADQAMEYIHTDEVILTFGRSLSVEAFLKMAAKKRSFKVIVVESAPSLNGQRTAHALAESGIHVTVIPDSAVFALMARVNKVVVPAAAVVANGGLIAQSGLQNIALAAKKCSVPVVCVAGLIKLSPLYAHDLDVLSELLSPSSIYNYEDIVETLEVLNPAYDYVPPECVRIFITNTGAHQPSYIYRLLAEYYSPQDYQLS
;
A
#
# COMPACT_ATOMS: atom_id res chain seq x y z
N MET A 1 6.55 14.85 30.62
CA MET A 1 5.43 14.01 30.15
C MET A 1 5.52 12.69 30.87
N SER A 2 4.48 12.29 31.58
CA SER A 2 4.43 10.94 32.16
C SER A 2 4.31 9.89 31.04
N VAL A 3 4.71 8.65 31.29
CA VAL A 3 4.61 7.57 30.28
C VAL A 3 3.15 7.40 29.83
N MET A 4 2.19 7.55 30.74
CA MET A 4 0.76 7.43 30.42
C MET A 4 0.27 8.56 29.52
N GLU A 5 0.75 9.78 29.71
CA GLU A 5 0.42 10.91 28.84
C GLU A 5 0.97 10.68 27.42
N GLY A 6 2.21 10.20 27.29
CA GLY A 6 2.80 9.91 25.98
C GLY A 6 2.10 8.77 25.24
N ILE A 7 1.65 7.74 25.96
CA ILE A 7 0.86 6.64 25.38
C ILE A 7 -0.50 7.17 24.89
N ALA A 8 -1.17 8.02 25.68
CA ALA A 8 -2.46 8.60 25.28
C ALA A 8 -2.33 9.45 24.01
N GLU A 9 -1.29 10.27 23.90
CA GLU A 9 -1.00 11.07 22.71
C GLU A 9 -0.78 10.18 21.47
N LEU A 10 -0.05 9.06 21.61
CA LEU A 10 0.16 8.13 20.50
C LEU A 10 -1.14 7.45 20.06
N VAL A 11 -2.04 7.13 20.99
CA VAL A 11 -3.36 6.56 20.67
C VAL A 11 -4.19 7.57 19.87
N ASP A 12 -4.22 8.83 20.30
CA ASP A 12 -4.93 9.91 19.59
C ASP A 12 -4.34 10.14 18.18
N GLU A 13 -3.02 10.01 18.01
CA GLU A 13 -2.36 10.07 16.70
C GLU A 13 -2.78 8.92 15.79
N ILE A 14 -2.90 7.70 16.33
CA ILE A 14 -3.35 6.51 15.58
C ILE A 14 -4.81 6.67 15.14
N ASP A 15 -5.68 7.17 16.02
CA ASP A 15 -7.10 7.35 15.71
C ASP A 15 -7.33 8.42 14.65
N SER A 16 -6.52 9.48 14.63
CA SER A 16 -6.59 10.56 13.64
C SER A 16 -5.81 10.28 12.34
N LEU A 17 -5.03 9.18 12.29
CA LEU A 17 -4.11 8.85 11.21
C LEU A 17 -4.75 8.90 9.81
N HIS A 18 -5.89 8.22 9.64
CA HIS A 18 -6.55 8.13 8.34
C HIS A 18 -7.09 9.48 7.86
N VAL A 19 -7.54 10.33 8.79
CA VAL A 19 -8.05 11.66 8.49
C VAL A 19 -6.90 12.57 8.05
N ASN A 20 -5.81 12.60 8.82
CA ASN A 20 -4.63 13.42 8.53
C ASN A 20 -4.00 13.07 7.17
N ILE A 21 -3.98 11.79 6.82
CA ILE A 21 -3.54 11.33 5.51
C ILE A 21 -4.53 11.77 4.42
N ALA A 22 -5.83 11.58 4.64
CA ALA A 22 -6.86 11.90 3.64
C ALA A 22 -6.93 13.41 3.33
N ASP A 23 -6.70 14.28 4.30
CA ASP A 23 -6.71 15.74 4.09
C ASP A 23 -5.64 16.21 3.11
N GLN A 24 -4.53 15.48 2.99
CA GLN A 24 -3.46 15.76 2.02
C GLN A 24 -3.84 15.36 0.58
N ALA A 25 -4.92 14.61 0.36
CA ALA A 25 -5.27 14.06 -0.96
C ALA A 25 -5.45 15.12 -2.06
N MET A 26 -5.91 16.30 -1.67
CA MET A 26 -6.11 17.43 -2.57
C MET A 26 -4.81 18.00 -3.15
N GLU A 27 -3.66 17.69 -2.59
CA GLU A 27 -2.37 18.14 -3.15
C GLU A 27 -1.87 17.22 -4.26
N TYR A 28 -2.23 15.93 -4.21
CA TYR A 28 -1.65 14.88 -5.06
C TYR A 28 -2.58 14.37 -6.17
N ILE A 29 -3.89 14.48 -6.02
CA ILE A 29 -4.89 13.94 -6.98
C ILE A 29 -5.54 15.07 -7.74
N HIS A 30 -5.27 15.25 -9.03
CA HIS A 30 -5.87 16.33 -9.83
C HIS A 30 -7.09 15.85 -10.65
N THR A 31 -7.86 16.80 -11.18
CA THR A 31 -9.01 16.53 -12.05
C THR A 31 -8.57 15.85 -13.35
N ASP A 32 -9.40 14.97 -13.89
CA ASP A 32 -9.19 14.20 -15.12
C ASP A 32 -7.99 13.22 -15.09
N GLU A 33 -7.44 12.95 -13.90
CA GLU A 33 -6.40 11.94 -13.74
C GLU A 33 -6.98 10.51 -13.73
N VAL A 34 -6.17 9.57 -14.18
CA VAL A 34 -6.41 8.14 -14.05
C VAL A 34 -5.47 7.59 -12.99
N ILE A 35 -6.05 7.17 -11.87
CA ILE A 35 -5.32 6.60 -10.72
C ILE A 35 -5.49 5.09 -10.74
N LEU A 36 -4.40 4.35 -10.58
CA LEU A 36 -4.45 2.91 -10.34
C LEU A 36 -4.23 2.61 -8.86
N THR A 37 -5.03 1.70 -8.30
CA THR A 37 -4.89 1.22 -6.92
C THR A 37 -4.99 -0.30 -6.85
N PHE A 38 -4.49 -0.87 -5.76
CA PHE A 38 -4.35 -2.32 -5.56
C PHE A 38 -4.80 -2.75 -4.16
N GLY A 39 -5.52 -3.86 -4.09
CA GLY A 39 -5.96 -4.47 -2.84
C GLY A 39 -6.99 -3.63 -2.09
N ARG A 40 -7.09 -3.85 -0.77
CA ARG A 40 -8.02 -3.14 0.11
C ARG A 40 -7.27 -2.41 1.21
N SER A 41 -7.49 -1.09 1.29
CA SER A 41 -6.90 -0.24 2.32
C SER A 41 -7.81 0.91 2.70
N LEU A 42 -8.07 1.05 4.00
CA LEU A 42 -8.87 2.14 4.55
C LEU A 42 -8.21 3.50 4.30
N SER A 43 -6.88 3.60 4.44
CA SER A 43 -6.16 4.86 4.19
C SER A 43 -6.28 5.29 2.73
N VAL A 44 -6.09 4.37 1.79
CA VAL A 44 -6.17 4.69 0.35
C VAL A 44 -7.62 5.02 -0.05
N GLU A 45 -8.59 4.27 0.47
CA GLU A 45 -10.01 4.54 0.24
C GLU A 45 -10.41 5.92 0.77
N ALA A 46 -10.06 6.25 2.01
CA ALA A 46 -10.32 7.56 2.61
C ALA A 46 -9.63 8.70 1.83
N PHE A 47 -8.38 8.48 1.40
CA PHE A 47 -7.61 9.42 0.59
C PHE A 47 -8.29 9.73 -0.76
N LEU A 48 -8.69 8.69 -1.50
CA LEU A 48 -9.40 8.86 -2.77
C LEU A 48 -10.78 9.50 -2.57
N LYS A 49 -11.54 9.07 -1.55
CA LYS A 49 -12.85 9.66 -1.21
C LYS A 49 -12.76 11.13 -0.84
N MET A 50 -11.71 11.54 -0.14
CA MET A 50 -11.51 12.95 0.21
C MET A 50 -11.26 13.80 -1.03
N ALA A 51 -10.40 13.36 -1.95
CA ALA A 51 -10.17 14.06 -3.21
C ALA A 51 -11.44 14.16 -4.06
N ALA A 52 -12.27 13.11 -4.07
CA ALA A 52 -13.49 13.04 -4.86
C ALA A 52 -14.55 14.07 -4.45
N LYS A 53 -14.50 14.60 -3.22
CA LYS A 53 -15.43 15.66 -2.77
C LYS A 53 -15.31 16.96 -3.58
N LYS A 54 -14.13 17.22 -4.18
CA LYS A 54 -13.84 18.47 -4.90
C LYS A 54 -13.33 18.27 -6.32
N ARG A 55 -12.90 17.05 -6.69
CA ARG A 55 -12.29 16.76 -8.00
C ARG A 55 -12.94 15.53 -8.63
N SER A 56 -13.08 15.57 -9.95
CA SER A 56 -13.54 14.43 -10.75
C SER A 56 -12.34 13.75 -11.39
N PHE A 57 -12.18 12.45 -11.16
CA PHE A 57 -11.09 11.64 -11.69
C PHE A 57 -11.56 10.19 -11.83
N LYS A 58 -10.75 9.36 -12.50
CA LYS A 58 -11.05 7.94 -12.73
C LYS A 58 -10.12 7.07 -11.90
N VAL A 59 -10.65 5.98 -11.37
CA VAL A 59 -9.86 5.01 -10.59
C VAL A 59 -9.93 3.64 -11.25
N ILE A 60 -8.77 3.08 -11.56
CA ILE A 60 -8.60 1.69 -11.96
C ILE A 60 -8.23 0.89 -10.72
N VAL A 61 -9.04 -0.09 -10.36
CA VAL A 61 -8.82 -0.96 -9.19
C VAL A 61 -8.45 -2.34 -9.69
N VAL A 62 -7.28 -2.81 -9.27
CA VAL A 62 -6.84 -4.18 -9.54
C VAL A 62 -7.48 -5.12 -8.52
N GLU A 63 -8.05 -6.23 -8.99
CA GLU A 63 -8.88 -7.10 -8.14
C GLU A 63 -8.12 -7.83 -7.02
N SER A 64 -6.80 -8.03 -7.14
CA SER A 64 -5.93 -8.68 -6.16
C SER A 64 -6.24 -10.17 -5.94
N ALA A 65 -6.23 -10.95 -7.02
CA ALA A 65 -6.31 -12.40 -6.93
C ALA A 65 -5.15 -12.97 -6.06
N PRO A 66 -5.39 -14.00 -5.23
CA PRO A 66 -6.63 -14.78 -5.08
C PRO A 66 -7.65 -14.17 -4.12
N SER A 67 -7.29 -13.14 -3.37
CA SER A 67 -8.13 -12.61 -2.28
C SER A 67 -9.37 -11.85 -2.76
N LEU A 68 -9.33 -11.31 -4.00
CA LEU A 68 -10.37 -10.49 -4.63
C LEU A 68 -10.80 -9.27 -3.79
N ASN A 69 -9.96 -8.84 -2.84
CA ASN A 69 -10.26 -7.75 -1.92
C ASN A 69 -10.41 -6.40 -2.63
N GLY A 70 -9.73 -6.20 -3.77
CA GLY A 70 -9.85 -5.00 -4.60
C GLY A 70 -11.27 -4.77 -5.10
N GLN A 71 -12.07 -5.82 -5.32
CA GLN A 71 -13.47 -5.66 -5.75
C GLN A 71 -14.31 -4.94 -4.68
N ARG A 72 -14.03 -5.17 -3.40
CA ARG A 72 -14.70 -4.46 -2.28
C ARG A 72 -14.32 -2.98 -2.25
N THR A 73 -13.05 -2.66 -2.48
CA THR A 73 -12.59 -1.26 -2.59
C THR A 73 -13.22 -0.57 -3.79
N ALA A 74 -13.32 -1.27 -4.93
CA ALA A 74 -13.99 -0.73 -6.11
C ALA A 74 -15.46 -0.40 -5.84
N HIS A 75 -16.18 -1.30 -5.17
CA HIS A 75 -17.57 -1.07 -4.75
C HIS A 75 -17.70 0.16 -3.85
N ALA A 76 -16.89 0.23 -2.79
CA ALA A 76 -16.92 1.32 -1.82
C ALA A 76 -16.58 2.69 -2.42
N LEU A 77 -15.70 2.73 -3.44
CA LEU A 77 -15.37 3.94 -4.19
C LEU A 77 -16.50 4.33 -5.17
N ALA A 78 -17.11 3.35 -5.85
CA ALA A 78 -18.23 3.59 -6.74
C ALA A 78 -19.46 4.15 -5.99
N GLU A 79 -19.76 3.63 -4.80
CA GLU A 79 -20.83 4.14 -3.92
C GLU A 79 -20.61 5.62 -3.53
N SER A 80 -19.35 6.08 -3.49
CA SER A 80 -19.01 7.48 -3.25
C SER A 80 -19.06 8.38 -4.50
N GLY A 81 -19.53 7.86 -5.64
CA GLY A 81 -19.69 8.62 -6.89
C GLY A 81 -18.42 8.74 -7.74
N ILE A 82 -17.37 7.96 -7.44
CA ILE A 82 -16.12 7.95 -8.22
C ILE A 82 -16.30 7.04 -9.44
N HIS A 83 -15.77 7.44 -10.60
CA HIS A 83 -15.75 6.58 -11.78
C HIS A 83 -14.70 5.47 -11.63
N VAL A 84 -15.15 4.27 -11.29
CA VAL A 84 -14.26 3.12 -11.02
C VAL A 84 -14.29 2.11 -12.17
N THR A 85 -13.14 1.51 -12.47
CA THR A 85 -13.01 0.39 -13.40
C THR A 85 -12.21 -0.71 -12.72
N VAL A 86 -12.73 -1.93 -12.70
CA VAL A 86 -12.03 -3.09 -12.12
C VAL A 86 -11.29 -3.86 -13.21
N ILE A 87 -10.07 -4.28 -12.92
CA ILE A 87 -9.24 -5.05 -13.86
C ILE A 87 -8.60 -6.26 -13.15
N PRO A 88 -8.32 -7.35 -13.89
CA PRO A 88 -7.53 -8.44 -13.36
C PRO A 88 -6.06 -8.02 -13.22
N ASP A 89 -5.34 -8.68 -12.30
CA ASP A 89 -3.90 -8.47 -12.05
C ASP A 89 -3.04 -8.60 -13.33
N SER A 90 -3.44 -9.47 -14.25
CA SER A 90 -2.76 -9.68 -15.54
C SER A 90 -2.88 -8.50 -16.53
N ALA A 91 -3.92 -7.67 -16.40
CA ALA A 91 -4.17 -6.54 -17.30
C ALA A 91 -3.45 -5.25 -16.87
N VAL A 92 -2.75 -5.25 -15.72
CA VAL A 92 -2.08 -4.07 -15.17
C VAL A 92 -1.11 -3.46 -16.18
N PHE A 93 -0.23 -4.27 -16.77
CA PHE A 93 0.79 -3.77 -17.68
C PHE A 93 0.17 -3.16 -18.96
N ALA A 94 -0.91 -3.75 -19.47
CA ALA A 94 -1.59 -3.29 -20.67
C ALA A 94 -2.27 -1.92 -20.47
N LEU A 95 -2.74 -1.63 -19.25
CA LEU A 95 -3.41 -0.38 -18.92
C LEU A 95 -2.48 0.68 -18.33
N MET A 96 -1.28 0.31 -17.89
CA MET A 96 -0.33 1.21 -17.24
C MET A 96 0.00 2.45 -18.09
N ALA A 97 0.04 2.33 -19.42
CA ALA A 97 0.29 3.46 -20.32
C ALA A 97 -0.80 4.56 -20.28
N ARG A 98 -1.99 4.26 -19.72
CA ARG A 98 -3.10 5.20 -19.56
C ARG A 98 -3.21 5.75 -18.13
N VAL A 99 -2.38 5.25 -17.21
CA VAL A 99 -2.40 5.60 -15.79
C VAL A 99 -1.48 6.79 -15.56
N ASN A 100 -1.95 7.80 -14.83
CA ASN A 100 -1.15 8.96 -14.45
C ASN A 100 -0.38 8.73 -13.16
N LYS A 101 -0.98 8.03 -12.19
CA LYS A 101 -0.37 7.72 -10.89
C LYS A 101 -0.84 6.37 -10.36
N VAL A 102 0.04 5.69 -9.65
CA VAL A 102 -0.30 4.49 -8.89
C VAL A 102 -0.35 4.88 -7.41
N VAL A 103 -1.49 4.69 -6.75
CA VAL A 103 -1.67 4.97 -5.31
C VAL A 103 -1.89 3.65 -4.59
N VAL A 104 -0.95 3.25 -3.75
CA VAL A 104 -0.91 1.91 -3.17
C VAL A 104 -0.71 1.94 -1.66
N PRO A 105 -1.26 0.98 -0.91
CA PRO A 105 -0.98 0.84 0.50
C PRO A 105 0.33 0.09 0.76
N ALA A 106 0.84 0.23 1.97
CA ALA A 106 1.85 -0.68 2.52
C ALA A 106 1.31 -1.43 3.74
N ALA A 107 1.75 -2.66 3.93
CA ALA A 107 1.62 -3.38 5.20
C ALA A 107 2.67 -2.86 6.18
N ALA A 108 3.93 -2.78 5.73
CA ALA A 108 5.03 -2.15 6.45
C ALA A 108 6.01 -1.46 5.48
N VAL A 109 6.77 -0.49 5.99
CA VAL A 109 7.86 0.18 5.26
C VAL A 109 9.14 -0.06 6.04
N VAL A 110 10.10 -0.74 5.42
CA VAL A 110 11.38 -1.11 6.04
C VAL A 110 12.39 0.03 5.98
N ALA A 111 13.47 -0.05 6.75
CA ALA A 111 14.44 1.03 6.94
C ALA A 111 15.11 1.53 5.66
N ASN A 112 15.27 0.66 4.65
CA ASN A 112 15.81 1.04 3.35
C ASN A 112 14.80 1.77 2.44
N GLY A 113 13.59 2.03 2.93
CA GLY A 113 12.49 2.64 2.18
C GLY A 113 11.73 1.65 1.27
N GLY A 114 12.01 0.36 1.37
CA GLY A 114 11.24 -0.67 0.68
C GLY A 114 9.86 -0.87 1.31
N LEU A 115 8.91 -1.36 0.52
CA LEU A 115 7.56 -1.69 0.99
C LEU A 115 7.43 -3.19 1.17
N ILE A 116 6.80 -3.59 2.27
CA ILE A 116 6.16 -4.89 2.38
C ILE A 116 4.68 -4.66 2.15
N ALA A 117 4.10 -5.34 1.17
CA ALA A 117 2.70 -5.18 0.82
C ALA A 117 2.10 -6.50 0.36
N GLN A 118 0.78 -6.51 0.15
CA GLN A 118 0.08 -7.71 -0.34
C GLN A 118 0.71 -8.20 -1.65
N SER A 119 0.81 -9.52 -1.77
CA SER A 119 1.36 -10.21 -2.95
C SER A 119 0.74 -9.72 -4.24
N GLY A 120 1.60 -9.48 -5.25
CA GLY A 120 1.22 -8.90 -6.54
C GLY A 120 1.53 -7.41 -6.67
N LEU A 121 1.75 -6.67 -5.57
CA LEU A 121 2.06 -5.24 -5.65
C LEU A 121 3.41 -4.97 -6.35
N GLN A 122 4.41 -5.86 -6.19
CA GLN A 122 5.71 -5.69 -6.85
C GLN A 122 5.58 -5.66 -8.37
N ASN A 123 4.72 -6.52 -8.95
CA ASN A 123 4.45 -6.52 -10.38
C ASN A 123 3.89 -5.18 -10.86
N ILE A 124 2.98 -4.58 -10.08
CA ILE A 124 2.40 -3.27 -10.37
C ILE A 124 3.46 -2.18 -10.30
N ALA A 125 4.30 -2.21 -9.26
CA ALA A 125 5.35 -1.22 -9.05
C ALA A 125 6.43 -1.29 -10.15
N LEU A 126 6.83 -2.49 -10.57
CA LEU A 126 7.76 -2.69 -11.69
C LEU A 126 7.16 -2.25 -13.03
N ALA A 127 5.89 -2.56 -13.27
CA ALA A 127 5.16 -2.09 -14.45
C ALA A 127 5.09 -0.55 -14.48
N ALA A 128 4.76 0.07 -13.36
CA ALA A 128 4.70 1.52 -13.22
C ALA A 128 6.07 2.15 -13.48
N LYS A 129 7.14 1.61 -12.88
CA LYS A 129 8.52 2.05 -13.12
C LYS A 129 8.90 1.95 -14.59
N LYS A 130 8.54 0.85 -15.27
CA LYS A 130 8.82 0.66 -16.71
C LYS A 130 8.10 1.68 -17.58
N CYS A 131 6.87 2.05 -17.22
CA CYS A 131 6.07 3.07 -17.91
C CYS A 131 6.31 4.50 -17.40
N SER A 132 7.28 4.71 -16.49
CA SER A 132 7.56 6.01 -15.86
C SER A 132 6.35 6.64 -15.16
N VAL A 133 5.46 5.80 -14.63
CA VAL A 133 4.32 6.22 -13.83
C VAL A 133 4.76 6.29 -12.36
N PRO A 134 4.56 7.43 -11.68
CA PRO A 134 4.95 7.57 -10.28
C PRO A 134 4.08 6.72 -9.36
N VAL A 135 4.74 5.94 -8.50
CA VAL A 135 4.10 5.17 -7.42
C VAL A 135 4.10 5.99 -6.13
N VAL A 136 2.91 6.24 -5.60
CA VAL A 136 2.63 6.95 -4.37
C VAL A 136 2.18 5.94 -3.32
N CYS A 137 2.99 5.77 -2.27
CA CYS A 137 2.65 4.89 -1.17
C CYS A 137 1.91 5.67 -0.08
N VAL A 138 0.72 5.23 0.30
CA VAL A 138 -0.05 5.83 1.40
C VAL A 138 0.04 4.92 2.62
N ALA A 139 0.81 5.35 3.63
CA ALA A 139 1.07 4.57 4.83
C ALA A 139 1.27 5.48 6.04
N GLY A 140 0.63 5.16 7.16
CA GLY A 140 0.87 5.84 8.42
C GLY A 140 2.27 5.59 8.96
N LEU A 141 2.77 6.52 9.79
CA LEU A 141 4.10 6.39 10.39
C LEU A 141 4.24 5.12 11.25
N ILE A 142 3.15 4.64 11.86
CA ILE A 142 3.13 3.39 12.64
C ILE A 142 3.51 2.13 11.85
N LYS A 143 3.50 2.21 10.51
CA LYS A 143 3.89 1.11 9.63
C LYS A 143 5.38 1.12 9.28
N LEU A 144 6.12 2.12 9.73
CA LEU A 144 7.56 2.20 9.56
C LEU A 144 8.25 1.24 10.53
N SER A 145 9.15 0.43 10.00
CA SER A 145 9.94 -0.52 10.77
C SER A 145 11.42 -0.22 10.59
N PRO A 146 12.21 -0.18 11.68
CA PRO A 146 13.67 -0.03 11.61
C PRO A 146 14.38 -1.29 11.09
N LEU A 147 13.64 -2.38 10.88
CA LEU A 147 14.20 -3.61 10.34
C LEU A 147 14.63 -3.44 8.89
N TYR A 148 15.74 -4.07 8.54
CA TYR A 148 16.20 -4.21 7.17
C TYR A 148 15.71 -5.54 6.58
N ALA A 149 15.23 -5.49 5.35
CA ALA A 149 14.90 -6.67 4.56
C ALA A 149 16.20 -7.34 4.06
N HIS A 150 16.98 -7.93 4.98
CA HIS A 150 18.18 -8.69 4.61
C HIS A 150 17.85 -10.06 4.00
N ASP A 151 16.71 -10.62 4.40
CA ASP A 151 16.25 -11.93 3.95
C ASP A 151 14.80 -11.81 3.50
N LEU A 152 14.57 -11.86 2.18
CA LEU A 152 13.24 -11.73 1.60
C LEU A 152 12.38 -12.96 1.90
N ASP A 153 13.01 -14.13 2.06
CA ASP A 153 12.33 -15.39 2.32
C ASP A 153 11.62 -15.37 3.68
N VAL A 154 12.15 -14.62 4.65
CA VAL A 154 11.55 -14.42 5.98
C VAL A 154 10.29 -13.54 5.91
N LEU A 155 10.14 -12.71 4.88
CA LEU A 155 9.02 -11.77 4.74
C LEU A 155 7.82 -12.37 4.00
N SER A 156 8.04 -13.46 3.26
CA SER A 156 7.02 -14.18 2.50
C SER A 156 6.28 -15.21 3.37
N GLU A 157 5.39 -14.71 4.23
CA GLU A 157 4.41 -15.56 4.91
C GLU A 157 3.52 -16.29 3.89
N LEU A 158 3.23 -17.57 4.11
CA LEU A 158 2.35 -18.36 3.25
C LEU A 158 0.94 -18.44 3.85
N LEU A 159 -0.06 -18.08 3.05
CA LEU A 159 -1.47 -18.25 3.37
C LEU A 159 -1.98 -19.64 2.97
N SER A 160 -3.21 -19.96 3.38
CA SER A 160 -3.86 -21.20 2.99
C SER A 160 -3.90 -21.37 1.45
N PRO A 161 -3.40 -22.51 0.94
CA PRO A 161 -3.50 -22.84 -0.48
C PRO A 161 -4.93 -23.01 -0.99
N SER A 162 -5.90 -23.22 -0.08
CA SER A 162 -7.32 -23.42 -0.41
C SER A 162 -7.97 -22.25 -1.15
N SER A 163 -7.38 -21.05 -1.06
CA SER A 163 -7.85 -19.88 -1.81
C SER A 163 -7.41 -19.87 -3.28
N ILE A 164 -6.40 -20.67 -3.62
CA ILE A 164 -5.89 -20.81 -5.00
C ILE A 164 -6.43 -22.09 -5.63
N TYR A 165 -6.45 -23.19 -4.88
CA TYR A 165 -6.79 -24.51 -5.40
C TYR A 165 -7.68 -25.28 -4.43
N ASN A 166 -8.72 -25.93 -4.95
CA ASN A 166 -9.64 -26.72 -4.14
C ASN A 166 -8.91 -27.94 -3.58
N TYR A 167 -8.98 -28.12 -2.26
CA TYR A 167 -8.28 -29.19 -1.56
C TYR A 167 -8.72 -30.59 -2.00
N GLU A 168 -9.98 -30.75 -2.41
CA GLU A 168 -10.56 -32.03 -2.84
C GLU A 168 -9.92 -32.58 -4.14
N ASP A 169 -9.28 -31.72 -4.93
CA ASP A 169 -8.73 -32.05 -6.25
C ASP A 169 -7.19 -32.16 -6.24
N ILE A 170 -6.54 -32.13 -5.06
CA ILE A 170 -5.08 -32.14 -4.95
C ILE A 170 -4.54 -33.56 -5.20
N VAL A 171 -3.63 -33.65 -6.16
CA VAL A 171 -2.80 -34.84 -6.40
C VAL A 171 -1.56 -34.77 -5.50
N GLU A 172 -1.09 -35.89 -4.96
CA GLU A 172 0.04 -35.95 -4.01
C GLU A 172 1.34 -35.29 -4.49
N THR A 173 1.52 -35.14 -5.81
CA THR A 173 2.70 -34.52 -6.43
C THR A 173 2.56 -33.02 -6.68
N LEU A 174 1.40 -32.42 -6.40
CA LEU A 174 1.11 -31.01 -6.64
C LEU A 174 1.43 -30.19 -5.38
N GLU A 175 2.34 -29.22 -5.52
CA GLU A 175 2.62 -28.22 -4.50
C GLU A 175 1.92 -26.90 -4.86
N VAL A 176 1.16 -26.33 -3.92
CA VAL A 176 0.44 -25.07 -4.09
C VAL A 176 0.93 -24.08 -3.05
N LEU A 177 1.51 -22.97 -3.52
CA LEU A 177 2.05 -21.90 -2.68
C LEU A 177 1.21 -20.63 -2.83
N ASN A 178 0.94 -19.99 -1.70
CA ASN A 178 0.18 -18.75 -1.64
C ASN A 178 0.91 -17.70 -0.79
N PRO A 179 1.88 -16.96 -1.36
CA PRO A 179 2.55 -15.90 -0.62
C PRO A 179 1.58 -14.77 -0.26
N ALA A 180 1.54 -14.39 1.01
CA ALA A 180 0.71 -13.31 1.55
C ALA A 180 1.23 -11.94 1.13
N TYR A 181 2.55 -11.78 1.23
CA TYR A 181 3.25 -10.51 1.07
C TYR A 181 4.36 -10.61 0.04
N ASP A 182 4.71 -9.45 -0.49
CA ASP A 182 5.76 -9.25 -1.46
C ASP A 182 6.53 -7.98 -1.11
N TYR A 183 7.79 -7.94 -1.54
CA TYR A 183 8.71 -6.85 -1.26
C TYR A 183 8.83 -5.94 -2.48
N VAL A 184 8.45 -4.68 -2.33
CA VAL A 184 8.64 -3.65 -3.36
C VAL A 184 9.93 -2.88 -3.06
N PRO A 185 10.92 -2.89 -3.97
CA PRO A 185 12.14 -2.13 -3.78
C PRO A 185 11.87 -0.62 -3.66
N PRO A 186 12.66 0.12 -2.84
CA PRO A 186 12.49 1.56 -2.63
C PRO A 186 12.54 2.37 -3.94
N GLU A 187 13.33 1.90 -4.90
CA GLU A 187 13.51 2.50 -6.23
C GLU A 187 12.27 2.49 -7.12
N CYS A 188 11.23 1.74 -6.77
CA CYS A 188 9.95 1.77 -7.48
C CYS A 188 8.99 2.80 -6.89
N VAL A 189 9.25 3.30 -5.67
CA VAL A 189 8.38 4.22 -4.95
C VAL A 189 8.87 5.65 -5.16
N ARG A 190 7.97 6.55 -5.57
CA ARG A 190 8.33 7.96 -5.82
C ARG A 190 8.21 8.81 -4.56
N ILE A 191 7.16 8.59 -3.77
CA ILE A 191 6.85 9.37 -2.58
C ILE A 191 5.97 8.55 -1.62
N PHE A 192 6.16 8.80 -0.33
CA PHE A 192 5.36 8.29 0.76
C PHE A 192 4.47 9.39 1.28
N ILE A 193 3.18 9.14 1.45
CA ILE A 193 2.25 10.04 2.13
C ILE A 193 1.95 9.43 3.49
N THR A 194 2.41 10.11 4.54
CA THR A 194 2.23 9.73 5.94
C THR A 194 1.33 10.74 6.64
N ASN A 195 0.98 10.49 7.91
CA ASN A 195 0.17 11.41 8.70
C ASN A 195 0.88 12.74 9.03
N THR A 196 2.20 12.84 8.86
CA THR A 196 2.98 14.08 9.07
C THR A 196 3.32 14.83 7.80
N GLY A 197 3.04 14.25 6.63
CA GLY A 197 3.32 14.87 5.34
C GLY A 197 3.81 13.87 4.30
N ALA A 198 4.33 14.39 3.20
CA ALA A 198 4.90 13.56 2.15
C ALA A 198 6.42 13.54 2.17
N HIS A 199 7.00 12.34 2.03
CA HIS A 199 8.42 12.08 2.21
C HIS A 199 8.98 11.27 1.04
N GLN A 200 10.22 11.55 0.64
CA GLN A 200 10.91 10.71 -0.33
C GLN A 200 11.39 9.42 0.33
N PRO A 201 11.57 8.31 -0.42
CA PRO A 201 12.13 7.07 0.12
C PRO A 201 13.45 7.27 0.86
N SER A 202 14.30 8.17 0.37
CA SER A 202 15.58 8.52 1.01
C SER A 202 15.43 9.25 2.34
N TYR A 203 14.26 9.78 2.70
CA TYR A 203 14.03 10.45 3.98
C TYR A 203 13.54 9.49 5.06
N ILE A 204 13.13 8.27 4.70
CA ILE A 204 12.59 7.27 5.61
C ILE A 204 13.55 6.92 6.76
N TYR A 205 14.85 6.81 6.49
CA TYR A 205 15.85 6.51 7.55
C TYR A 205 15.88 7.60 8.64
N ARG A 206 15.65 8.87 8.25
CA ARG A 206 15.66 9.99 9.19
C ARG A 206 14.40 10.00 10.03
N LEU A 207 13.24 9.72 9.42
CA LEU A 207 12.00 9.53 10.19
C LEU A 207 12.19 8.42 11.23
N LEU A 208 12.74 7.27 10.84
CA LEU A 208 13.00 6.18 11.80
C LEU A 208 13.92 6.59 12.95
N ALA A 209 14.94 7.40 12.69
CA ALA A 209 15.82 7.92 13.73
C ALA A 209 15.15 8.95 14.65
N GLU A 210 14.10 9.64 14.19
CA GLU A 210 13.30 10.57 15.00
C GLU A 210 12.31 9.83 15.92
N TYR A 211 11.77 8.68 15.47
CA TYR A 211 10.75 7.92 16.21
C TYR A 211 11.29 6.74 17.04
N TYR A 212 12.42 6.15 16.64
CA TYR A 212 12.98 4.96 17.31
C TYR A 212 14.40 5.22 17.81
N SER A 213 14.69 4.77 19.03
CA SER A 213 16.05 4.70 19.53
C SER A 213 16.82 3.61 18.76
N PRO A 214 18.09 3.83 18.38
CA PRO A 214 18.93 2.80 17.76
C PRO A 214 19.10 1.52 18.60
N GLN A 215 18.90 1.63 19.92
CA GLN A 215 18.98 0.47 20.84
C GLN A 215 17.78 -0.47 20.71
N ASP A 216 16.66 0.03 20.16
CA ASP A 216 15.38 -0.69 20.08
C ASP A 216 15.16 -1.34 18.71
N TYR A 217 16.16 -1.33 17.83
CA TYR A 217 16.03 -1.88 16.47
C TYR A 217 15.96 -3.41 16.48
N GLN A 218 16.53 -4.05 17.50
CA GLN A 218 16.45 -5.48 17.73
C GLN A 218 15.76 -5.73 19.06
N LEU A 219 14.50 -6.13 18.97
CA LEU A 219 13.72 -6.55 20.14
C LEU A 219 14.08 -8.01 20.43
N SER A 220 14.70 -8.26 21.58
CA SER A 220 15.03 -9.60 22.09
C SER A 220 13.85 -10.27 22.78
#